data_AF-A0A7K4FQ61-F1
#
_entry.id   AF-A0A7K4FQ61-F1
#
_cell.length_a   1.000
_cell.length_b   1.000
_cell.length_c   1.000
_cell.angle_alpha   90.00
_cell.angle_beta   90.00
_cell.angle_gamma   90.00
#
_symmetry.space_group_name_H-M   'P 1'
#
loop_
_entity.id
_entity.type
_entity.pdbx_description
1 polymer ?
#
loop_
_entity_poly.entity_id
_entity_poly.type
_entity_poly.pdbx_seq_one_letter_code
_entity_poly.pdbx_strand_id
1 'polypeptide(L)'
;MIISTIVLTIGEDFAFPVGYSMVSAVSKPENIGKNMGIYNAFLSVGRAIGPTLGGAAFTIFTVPSEIWFFTTFTGFVACIIFIVKFRNVESLKHV
;
A
#
# COMPACT_ATOMS: atom_id res chain seq x y z
N MET A 1 5.17 9.99 19.53
CA MET A 1 6.23 8.97 19.31
C MET A 1 5.68 7.58 19.58
N ILE A 2 5.52 7.11 20.83
CA ILE A 2 5.02 5.73 21.11
C ILE A 2 3.64 5.45 20.52
N ILE A 3 2.65 6.32 20.75
CA ILE A 3 1.28 6.15 20.21
C ILE A 3 1.31 6.10 18.67
N SER A 4 2.09 6.99 18.04
CA SER A 4 2.23 7.04 16.58
C SER A 4 2.82 5.75 16.01
N THR A 5 3.85 5.20 16.67
CA THR A 5 4.46 3.93 16.26
C THR A 5 3.49 2.77 16.43
N ILE A 6 2.74 2.70 17.53
CA ILE A 6 1.72 1.66 17.73
C ILE A 6 0.67 1.72 16.62
N VAL A 7 0.14 2.91 16.31
CA VAL A 7 -0.85 3.07 15.24
C VAL A 7 -0.28 2.67 13.89
N LEU A 8 0.97 3.05 13.58
CA LEU A 8 1.64 2.68 12.33
C LEU A 8 1.84 1.16 12.24
N THR A 9 2.38 0.53 13.27
CA THR A 9 2.65 -0.91 13.30
C THR A 9 1.37 -1.72 13.16
N ILE A 10 0.30 -1.34 13.87
CA ILE A 10 -1.00 -2.00 13.73
C ILE A 10 -1.47 -1.90 12.27
N GLY A 11 -1.44 -0.71 11.68
CA GLY A 11 -1.84 -0.53 10.28
C GLY A 11 -1.01 -1.38 9.30
N GLU A 12 0.31 -1.41 9.50
CA GLU A 12 1.24 -2.20 8.68
C GLU A 12 0.98 -3.71 8.80
N ASP A 13 0.81 -4.22 10.01
CA ASP A 13 0.60 -5.65 10.28
C ASP A 13 -0.73 -6.16 9.72
N PHE A 14 -1.76 -5.31 9.63
CA PHE A 14 -3.01 -5.66 8.96
C PHE A 14 -2.91 -5.61 7.43
N ALA A 15 -2.11 -4.70 6.88
CA ALA A 15 -2.04 -4.48 5.43
C ALA A 15 -1.49 -5.71 4.67
N PHE A 16 -0.46 -6.37 5.20
CA PHE A 16 0.15 -7.52 4.53
C PHE A 16 -0.77 -8.75 4.41
N PRO A 17 -1.31 -9.34 5.50
CA PRO A 17 -2.15 -10.53 5.41
C PRO A 17 -3.46 -10.28 4.65
N VAL A 18 -4.05 -9.09 4.79
CA VAL A 18 -5.24 -8.69 4.02
C VAL A 18 -4.90 -8.64 2.53
N GLY A 19 -3.79 -8.00 2.14
CA GLY A 19 -3.37 -7.94 0.75
C GLY A 19 -3.12 -9.32 0.14
N TYR A 20 -2.46 -10.24 0.86
CA TYR A 20 -2.29 -11.62 0.40
C TYR A 20 -3.62 -12.35 0.23
N SER A 21 -4.53 -12.24 1.20
CA SER A 21 -5.86 -12.85 1.12
C SER A 21 -6.65 -12.34 -0.09
N MET A 22 -6.61 -11.03 -0.36
CA MET A 22 -7.28 -10.42 -1.51
C MET A 22 -6.71 -10.90 -2.83
N VAL A 23 -5.38 -10.93 -2.98
CA VAL A 23 -4.73 -11.45 -4.20
C VAL A 23 -5.08 -12.91 -4.42
N SER A 24 -5.12 -13.72 -3.36
CA SER A 24 -5.56 -15.12 -3.44
C SER A 24 -7.02 -15.23 -3.91
N ALA A 25 -7.93 -14.46 -3.32
CA ALA A 25 -9.36 -14.49 -3.60
C ALA A 25 -9.76 -14.01 -5.01
N VAL A 26 -8.93 -13.18 -5.66
CA VAL A 26 -9.16 -12.74 -7.05
C VAL A 26 -8.41 -13.57 -8.08
N SER A 27 -7.47 -14.41 -7.65
CA SER A 27 -6.66 -15.23 -8.55
C SER A 27 -7.34 -16.55 -8.87
N LYS A 28 -7.24 -16.97 -10.14
CA LYS A 28 -7.58 -18.34 -10.53
C LYS A 28 -6.48 -19.31 -10.07
N PRO A 29 -6.79 -20.60 -9.81
CA PRO A 29 -5.82 -21.59 -9.34
C PRO A 29 -4.56 -21.67 -10.22
N GLU A 30 -4.70 -21.53 -11.53
CA GLU A 30 -3.60 -21.65 -12.49
C GLU A 30 -2.65 -20.44 -12.46
N ASN A 31 -3.11 -19.30 -11.95
CA ASN A 31 -2.38 -18.02 -11.99
C ASN A 31 -2.00 -17.48 -10.61
N ILE A 32 -2.31 -18.19 -9.52
CA ILE A 32 -2.11 -17.70 -8.15
C ILE A 32 -0.64 -17.37 -7.87
N GLY A 33 0.30 -18.22 -8.29
CA GLY A 33 1.73 -17.98 -8.11
C GLY A 33 2.23 -16.74 -8.86
N LYS A 34 1.75 -16.54 -10.10
CA LYS A 34 2.08 -15.36 -10.90
C LYS A 34 1.56 -14.08 -10.25
N ASN A 35 0.31 -14.08 -9.81
CA ASN A 35 -0.31 -12.90 -9.20
C ASN A 35 0.31 -12.56 -7.85
N MET A 36 0.63 -13.57 -7.03
CA MET A 36 1.39 -13.38 -5.79
C MET A 36 2.81 -12.86 -6.06
N GLY A 37 3.47 -13.34 -7.11
CA GLY A 37 4.77 -12.83 -7.55
C GLY A 37 4.73 -11.36 -7.95
N ILE A 38 3.73 -10.96 -8.74
CA ILE A 38 3.51 -9.57 -9.12
C ILE A 38 3.25 -8.69 -7.88
N TYR A 39 2.39 -9.15 -6.96
CA TYR A 39 2.12 -8.43 -5.71
C TYR A 39 3.40 -8.22 -4.89
N ASN A 40 4.21 -9.27 -4.71
CA ASN A 40 5.49 -9.19 -4.02
C ASN A 40 6.49 -8.27 -4.75
N ALA A 41 6.50 -8.25 -6.08
CA ALA A 41 7.34 -7.34 -6.85
C ALA A 41 7.01 -5.87 -6.54
N PHE A 42 5.72 -5.51 -6.49
CA PHE A 42 5.31 -4.16 -6.11
C PHE A 42 5.70 -3.80 -4.66
N LEU A 43 5.57 -4.76 -3.73
CA LEU A 43 6.01 -4.57 -2.34
C LEU A 43 7.52 -4.32 -2.23
N SER A 44 8.34 -5.06 -3.00
CA SER A 44 9.79 -4.88 -3.05
C SER A 44 10.17 -3.55 -3.69
N VAL A 45 9.48 -3.17 -4.78
CA VAL A 45 9.67 -1.85 -5.40
C VAL A 45 9.41 -0.76 -4.37
N GLY A 46 8.24 -0.76 -3.70
CA GLY A 46 7.93 0.24 -2.69
C GLY A 46 9.00 0.37 -1.60
N ARG A 47 9.54 -0.76 -1.11
CA ARG A 47 10.64 -0.78 -0.13
C ARG A 47 11.97 -0.26 -0.69
N ALA A 48 12.25 -0.47 -1.98
CA ALA A 48 13.46 -0.01 -2.63
C ALA A 48 13.43 1.51 -2.90
N ILE A 49 12.33 2.04 -3.45
CA ILE A 49 12.21 3.47 -3.77
C ILE A 49 11.82 4.34 -2.56
N GLY A 50 11.18 3.77 -1.55
CA GLY A 50 10.71 4.51 -0.37
C GLY A 50 11.80 5.34 0.32
N PRO A 51 12.96 4.76 0.71
CA PRO A 51 14.03 5.51 1.35
C PRO A 51 14.64 6.58 0.44
N THR A 52 14.79 6.30 -0.85
CA THR A 52 15.33 7.28 -1.82
C THR A 52 14.40 8.47 -1.97
N LEU A 53 13.09 8.25 -2.10
CA LEU A 53 12.09 9.32 -2.18
C LEU A 53 11.99 10.09 -0.86
N GLY A 54 12.02 9.40 0.28
CA GLY A 54 12.03 10.04 1.60
C GLY A 54 13.26 10.92 1.79
N GLY A 55 14.45 10.42 1.44
CA GLY A 55 15.70 11.18 1.49
C GLY A 55 15.68 12.42 0.60
N ALA A 56 15.17 12.30 -0.63
CA ALA A 56 14.97 13.45 -1.52
C ALA A 56 13.93 14.45 -0.98
N ALA A 57 12.85 13.96 -0.34
CA ALA A 57 11.89 14.84 0.31
C ALA A 57 12.53 15.63 1.46
N PHE A 58 13.43 15.01 2.24
CA PHE A 58 14.18 15.69 3.30
C PHE A 58 15.11 16.81 2.80
N THR A 59 15.60 16.75 1.56
CA THR A 59 16.45 17.83 1.02
C THR A 59 15.64 19.01 0.48
N ILE A 60 14.39 18.79 0.09
CA ILE A 60 13.50 19.80 -0.48
C ILE A 60 12.65 20.47 0.60
N PHE A 61 12.09 19.68 1.53
CA PHE A 61 11.20 20.16 2.57
C PHE A 61 11.98 20.37 3.88
N THR A 62 12.08 21.61 4.32
CA THR A 62 12.79 21.96 5.56
C THR A 62 11.89 21.81 6.80
N VAL A 63 10.56 21.83 6.61
CA VAL A 63 9.58 21.74 7.70
C VAL A 63 9.09 20.30 7.84
N PRO A 64 9.24 19.65 9.02
CA PRO A 64 8.83 18.25 9.20
C PRO A 64 7.36 17.97 8.88
N SER A 65 6.46 18.92 9.14
CA SER A 65 5.02 18.77 8.87
C SER A 65 4.70 18.60 7.40
N GLU A 66 5.47 19.20 6.49
CA GLU A 66 5.25 19.10 5.05
C GLU A 66 5.55 17.68 4.55
N ILE A 67 6.64 17.07 5.03
CA ILE A 67 7.03 15.69 4.69
C ILE A 67 5.93 14.69 5.10
N TRP A 68 5.42 14.84 6.33
CA TRP A 68 4.34 14.00 6.84
C TRP A 68 3.03 14.23 6.07
N PHE A 69 2.75 15.46 5.65
CA PHE A 69 1.59 15.77 4.83
C PHE A 69 1.65 15.08 3.47
N PHE A 70 2.77 15.18 2.75
CA PHE A 70 2.95 14.52 1.45
C PHE A 70 2.86 12.98 1.57
N THR A 71 3.47 12.41 2.60
CA THR A 71 3.43 10.96 2.85
C THR A 71 2.01 10.48 3.15
N THR A 72 1.28 11.21 4.01
CA THR A 72 -0.09 10.86 4.38
C THR A 72 -1.05 11.07 3.21
N PHE A 73 -0.89 12.17 2.47
CA PHE A 73 -1.76 12.52 1.34
C PHE A 73 -1.66 11.47 0.23
N THR A 74 -0.44 11.08 -0.17
CA THR A 74 -0.24 10.05 -1.19
C THR A 74 -0.77 8.69 -0.75
N GLY A 75 -0.58 8.29 0.51
CA GLY A 75 -1.17 7.08 1.08
C GLY A 75 -2.71 7.11 1.08
N PHE A 76 -3.32 8.23 1.46
CA PHE A 76 -4.77 8.40 1.49
C PHE A 76 -5.37 8.34 0.08
N VAL A 77 -4.73 8.98 -0.91
CA VAL A 77 -5.13 8.87 -2.32
C VAL A 77 -5.04 7.43 -2.81
N ALA A 78 -3.98 6.70 -2.48
CA ALA A 78 -3.84 5.29 -2.83
C ALA A 78 -4.97 4.43 -2.22
N CYS A 79 -5.33 4.66 -0.95
CA CYS A 79 -6.47 3.99 -0.31
C CYS A 79 -7.79 4.28 -1.02
N ILE A 80 -8.06 5.54 -1.41
CA ILE A 80 -9.28 5.90 -2.16
C ILE A 80 -9.32 5.18 -3.51
N ILE A 81 -8.22 5.23 -4.27
CA ILE A 81 -8.12 4.55 -5.58
C ILE A 81 -8.38 3.05 -5.40
N PHE A 82 -7.79 2.44 -4.37
CA PHE A 82 -7.98 1.04 -4.06
C PHE A 82 -9.44 0.71 -3.76
N ILE A 83 -10.11 1.46 -2.89
CA ILE A 83 -11.52 1.23 -2.53
C ILE A 83 -12.43 1.36 -3.76
N VAL A 84 -12.23 2.38 -4.58
CA VAL A 84 -13.04 2.62 -5.79
C VAL A 84 -12.84 1.49 -6.81
N LYS A 85 -11.60 1.10 -7.07
CA LYS A 85 -11.30 0.02 -8.02
C LYS A 85 -11.76 -1.34 -7.50
N PHE A 86 -11.58 -1.61 -6.21
CA PHE A 86 -11.93 -2.89 -5.62
C PHE A 86 -13.45 -3.11 -5.58
N ARG A 87 -14.24 -2.08 -5.21
CA ARG A 87 -15.72 -2.13 -5.31
C ARG A 87 -16.20 -2.47 -6.70
N ASN A 88 -15.57 -1.93 -7.74
CA ASN A 88 -15.94 -2.23 -9.12
C ASN A 88 -15.63 -3.68 -9.50
N VAL A 89 -14.54 -4.25 -9.00
CA VAL A 89 -14.19 -5.66 -9.26
C VAL A 89 -15.17 -6.61 -8.57
N GLU A 90 -15.58 -6.30 -7.34
CA GLU A 90 -16.55 -7.11 -6.60
C GLU A 90 -17.94 -7.04 -7.25
N SER A 91 -18.37 -5.85 -7.69
CA SER A 91 -19.62 -5.67 -8.45
C SER A 91 -19.69 -6.49 -9.73
N LEU A 92 -18.55 -6.79 -10.37
CA LEU A 92 -18.49 -7.58 -11.60
C LEU A 92 -18.56 -9.10 -11.36
N LYS A 93 -18.34 -9.57 -10.13
CA LYS A 93 -18.47 -11.00 -9.78
C LYS A 93 -19.91 -11.42 -9.46
N HIS A 94 -20.82 -10.47 -9.31
CA HIS A 94 -22.23 -10.68 -8.95
C HIS A 94 -23.23 -10.46 -10.11
N VAL A 95 -22.73 -10.24 -11.34
CA VAL A 95 -23.52 -10.21 -12.59
C VAL A 95 -23.17 -11.44 -13.41
#